data_AF-A0A7C7FZE0-F1
#
_entry.id   AF-A0A7C7FZE0-F1
#
_cell.length_a   1.000
_cell.length_b   1.000
_cell.length_c   1.000
_cell.angle_alpha   90.00
_cell.angle_beta   90.00
_cell.angle_gamma   90.00
#
_symmetry.space_group_name_H-M   'P 1'
#
loop_
_entity.id
_entity.type
_entity.pdbx_description
1 polymer ?
#
loop_
_entity_poly.entity_id
_entity_poly.type
_entity_poly.pdbx_seq_one_letter_code
_entity_poly.pdbx_strand_id
1 'polypeptide(L)'
;MSNNMDNNKESEWKQRERGALWKKEGKNQNYLTGVIKSLDNMGQQVKSKVIVFANKNKTSENAPDFIIYDSKELAQTENTASATAAGVTEENEEIPALLK
;
A
#
# COMPACT_ATOMS: atom_id res chain seq x y z
N MET A 1 -12.15 32.97 -25.34
CA MET A 1 -11.01 32.05 -25.15
C MET A 1 -10.89 31.74 -23.68
N SER A 2 -10.97 30.47 -23.29
CA SER A 2 -10.82 30.02 -21.89
C SER A 2 -9.90 28.80 -21.82
N ASN A 3 -9.39 28.53 -20.62
CA ASN A 3 -8.61 27.35 -20.19
C ASN A 3 -7.19 27.21 -20.76
N ASN A 4 -6.22 27.84 -20.08
CA ASN A 4 -4.85 27.33 -20.01
C ASN A 4 -4.10 27.67 -18.70
N MET A 5 -4.82 27.85 -17.58
CA MET A 5 -4.21 28.17 -16.28
C MET A 5 -4.28 27.03 -15.25
N ASP A 6 -5.17 26.06 -15.44
CA ASP A 6 -5.39 24.97 -14.48
C ASP A 6 -4.31 23.87 -14.59
N ASN A 7 -3.90 23.53 -15.82
CA ASN A 7 -2.87 22.51 -16.10
C ASN A 7 -1.53 22.74 -15.37
N ASN A 8 -1.15 24.00 -15.15
CA ASN A 8 0.14 24.32 -14.52
C ASN A 8 0.11 24.05 -13.01
N LYS A 9 -1.03 24.31 -12.34
CA LYS A 9 -1.19 24.07 -10.90
C LYS A 9 -1.21 22.58 -10.54
N GLU A 10 -1.80 21.73 -11.38
CA GLU A 10 -1.77 20.27 -11.15
C GLU A 10 -0.34 19.71 -11.16
N SER A 11 0.52 20.24 -12.04
CA SER A 11 1.93 19.85 -12.12
C SER A 11 2.70 20.11 -10.81
N GLU A 12 2.49 21.28 -10.19
CA GLU A 12 3.13 21.61 -8.91
C GLU A 12 2.73 20.65 -7.78
N TRP A 13 1.44 20.37 -7.62
CA TRP A 13 0.96 19.45 -6.58
C TRP A 13 1.49 18.03 -6.78
N LYS A 14 1.57 17.58 -8.03
CA LYS A 14 2.12 16.27 -8.40
C LYS A 14 3.62 16.14 -8.11
N GLN A 15 4.38 17.22 -8.16
CA GLN A 15 5.79 17.26 -7.75
C GLN A 15 5.97 17.31 -6.22
N ARG A 16 5.00 17.89 -5.51
CA ARG A 16 4.95 17.94 -4.03
C ARG A 16 4.45 16.63 -3.41
N GLU A 17 3.74 15.80 -4.17
CA GLU A 17 3.30 14.47 -3.73
C GLU A 17 4.50 13.63 -3.23
N ARG A 18 4.36 13.09 -2.01
CA ARG A 18 5.34 12.18 -1.40
C ARG A 18 4.83 10.77 -1.21
N GLY A 19 3.61 10.46 -1.62
CA GLY A 19 3.04 9.12 -1.46
C GLY A 19 1.52 9.10 -1.48
N ALA A 20 0.97 7.91 -1.34
CA ALA A 20 -0.46 7.67 -1.20
C ALA A 20 -0.72 6.68 -0.06
N LEU A 21 -1.79 6.91 0.70
CA LEU A 21 -2.20 6.10 1.84
C LEU A 21 -3.67 5.70 1.68
N TRP A 22 -3.95 4.42 1.86
CA TRP A 22 -5.30 3.85 1.86
C TRP A 22 -5.77 3.62 3.29
N LYS A 23 -6.99 4.06 3.62
CA LYS A 23 -7.65 3.75 4.89
C LYS A 23 -8.02 2.26 4.92
N LYS A 24 -7.66 1.57 6.00
CA LYS A 24 -8.08 0.21 6.31
C LYS A 24 -8.69 0.16 7.71
N GLU A 25 -9.66 -0.73 7.87
CA GLU A 25 -10.30 -0.97 9.16
C GLU A 25 -9.64 -2.20 9.79
N GLY A 26 -9.06 -2.02 10.98
CA GLY A 26 -8.40 -3.08 11.73
C GLY A 26 -9.22 -3.47 12.95
N LYS A 27 -9.04 -4.71 13.44
CA LYS A 27 -9.80 -5.30 14.55
C LYS A 27 -9.96 -4.38 15.78
N ASN A 28 -8.93 -3.60 16.10
CA ASN A 28 -8.89 -2.73 17.29
C ASN A 28 -8.89 -1.22 16.95
N GLN A 29 -8.59 -0.85 15.70
CA GLN A 29 -8.58 0.53 15.22
C GLN A 29 -8.42 0.62 13.70
N ASN A 30 -8.93 1.71 13.14
CA ASN A 30 -8.62 2.12 11.79
C ASN A 30 -7.15 2.54 11.68
N TYR A 31 -6.53 2.21 10.56
CA TYR A 31 -5.15 2.52 10.24
C TYR A 31 -5.05 2.93 8.77
N LEU A 32 -4.05 3.70 8.41
CA LEU A 32 -3.72 3.94 7.01
C LEU A 32 -2.54 3.04 6.64
N THR A 33 -2.45 2.63 5.39
CA THR A 33 -1.26 1.95 4.86
C THR A 33 -1.06 2.35 3.41
N GLY A 34 0.19 2.39 2.96
CA GLY A 34 0.47 2.70 1.57
C GLY A 34 1.95 2.85 1.32
N VAL A 35 2.32 3.72 0.38
CA VAL A 35 3.70 3.91 -0.05
C VAL A 35 4.10 5.37 0.00
N ILE A 36 5.29 5.63 0.54
CA ILE A 36 5.95 6.94 0.48
C ILE A 36 7.19 6.87 -0.42
N LYS A 37 7.41 7.94 -1.18
CA LYS A 37 8.56 8.18 -2.04
C LYS A 37 9.56 9.01 -1.23
N SER A 38 10.62 8.37 -0.78
CA SER A 38 11.75 9.02 -0.09
C SER A 38 12.95 9.11 -1.02
N LEU A 39 13.80 10.11 -0.81
CA LEU A 39 15.12 10.15 -1.43
C LEU A 39 16.10 9.44 -0.50
N ASP A 40 16.81 8.44 -1.01
CA ASP A 40 17.94 7.84 -0.31
C ASP A 40 19.16 8.78 -0.35
N ASN A 41 20.19 8.45 0.43
CA ASN A 41 21.46 9.17 0.55
C ASN A 41 22.19 9.35 -0.79
N MET A 42 21.89 8.50 -1.79
CA MET A 42 22.40 8.59 -3.16
C MET A 42 21.46 9.34 -4.13
N GLY A 43 20.42 10.01 -3.63
CA GLY A 43 19.45 10.77 -4.44
C GLY A 43 18.44 9.91 -5.21
N GLN A 44 18.42 8.59 -5.03
CA GLN A 44 17.47 7.70 -5.69
C GLN A 44 16.10 7.72 -4.98
N GLN A 45 15.01 7.63 -5.76
CA GLN A 45 13.65 7.55 -5.21
C GLN A 45 13.33 6.12 -4.75
N VAL A 46 13.35 5.91 -3.43
CA VAL A 46 12.95 4.65 -2.79
C VAL A 46 11.47 4.72 -2.41
N LYS A 47 10.73 3.65 -2.69
CA LYS A 47 9.31 3.50 -2.32
C LYS A 47 9.19 2.63 -1.06
N SER A 48 9.07 3.26 0.10
CA SER A 48 8.87 2.55 1.37
C SER A 48 7.39 2.28 1.61
N LYS A 49 7.03 1.03 1.91
CA LYS A 49 5.69 0.67 2.40
C LYS A 49 5.57 1.10 3.85
N VAL A 50 4.51 1.83 4.20
CA VAL A 50 4.29 2.35 5.56
C VAL A 50 2.89 2.02 6.09
N ILE A 51 2.77 2.04 7.42
CA ILE A 51 1.53 1.88 8.18
C ILE A 51 1.41 3.05 9.15
N VAL A 52 0.25 3.70 9.20
CA VAL A 52 -0.02 4.88 10.03
C VAL A 52 -1.15 4.59 10.99
N PHE A 53 -0.93 4.86 12.27
CA PHE A 53 -1.96 4.77 13.32
C PHE A 53 -2.24 6.15 13.91
N ALA A 54 -3.50 6.38 14.29
CA ALA A 54 -3.86 7.54 15.09
C ALA A 54 -3.27 7.41 16.51
N ASN A 55 -2.65 8.48 17.01
CA ASN A 55 -2.05 8.50 18.34
C ASN A 55 -3.12 8.67 19.43
N LYS A 56 -3.64 7.55 19.93
CA LYS A 56 -4.59 7.53 21.05
C LYS A 56 -3.99 8.02 22.38
N ASN A 57 -2.66 8.08 22.49
CA ASN A 57 -1.93 8.46 23.69
C ASN A 57 -1.42 9.91 23.61
N LYS A 58 -2.18 10.80 22.93
CA LYS A 58 -1.86 12.24 22.84
C LYS A 58 -1.98 12.90 24.22
N THR A 59 -0.85 13.09 24.90
CA THR A 59 -0.78 13.69 26.25
C THR A 59 -0.58 15.21 26.26
N SER A 60 -0.28 15.82 25.12
CA SER A 60 -0.06 17.25 24.96
C SER A 60 -0.42 17.72 23.55
N GLU A 61 -0.62 19.02 23.35
CA GLU A 61 -0.92 19.60 22.03
C GLU A 61 0.22 19.39 21.03
N ASN A 62 1.46 19.38 21.52
CA ASN A 62 2.68 19.13 20.73
C ASN A 62 2.89 17.66 20.35
N ALA A 63 2.13 16.71 20.91
CA ALA A 63 2.24 15.31 20.54
C ALA A 63 1.56 15.05 19.18
N PRO A 64 2.16 14.23 18.30
CA PRO A 64 1.66 14.03 16.94
C PRO A 64 0.32 13.28 16.95
N ASP A 65 -0.60 13.66 16.06
CA ASP A 65 -1.90 12.98 15.89
C ASP A 65 -1.79 11.63 15.18
N PHE A 66 -0.72 11.41 14.43
CA PHE A 66 -0.46 10.19 13.67
C PHE A 66 0.97 9.70 13.86
N ILE A 67 1.15 8.39 14.02
CA ILE A 67 2.44 7.73 14.13
C ILE A 67 2.62 6.83 12.91
N ILE A 68 3.71 7.02 12.18
CA ILE A 68 4.07 6.28 10.96
C ILE A 68 5.13 5.23 11.32
N TYR A 69 4.93 4.01 10.84
CA TYR A 69 5.88 2.90 10.95
C TYR A 69 6.19 2.36 9.56
N ASP A 70 7.45 1.99 9.33
CA ASP A 70 7.80 1.20 8.14
C ASP A 70 7.18 -0.20 8.23
N SER A 71 6.58 -0.65 7.13
CA SER A 71 6.14 -2.02 6.98
C SER A 71 7.38 -2.89 6.81
N LYS A 72 7.72 -3.67 7.85
CA LYS A 72 8.63 -4.81 7.67
C LYS A 72 8.09 -5.71 6.56
N GLU A 73 8.97 -6.25 5.74
CA GLU A 73 8.65 -7.42 4.92
C GLU A 73 8.48 -8.61 5.86
N LEU A 74 7.27 -8.76 6.39
CA LEU A 74 6.76 -10.08 6.74
C LEU A 74 6.77 -10.86 5.43
N ALA A 75 7.68 -11.83 5.31
CA ALA A 75 7.69 -12.79 4.21
C ALA A 75 6.25 -13.32 4.05
N GLN A 76 5.66 -13.13 2.87
CA GLN A 76 4.25 -13.41 2.64
C GLN A 76 3.98 -14.91 2.85
N THR A 77 3.36 -15.25 3.98
CA THR A 77 2.45 -16.40 4.00
C THR A 77 1.20 -15.97 3.27
N GLU A 78 1.16 -16.23 1.96
CA GLU A 78 0.00 -15.93 1.14
C GLU A 78 -1.21 -16.74 1.60
N ASN A 79 -2.37 -16.08 1.75
CA ASN A 79 -3.67 -16.72 1.68
C ASN A 79 -4.77 -15.70 1.32
N THR A 80 -4.85 -15.41 0.03
CA THR A 80 -6.04 -15.53 -0.83
C THR A 80 -7.39 -14.92 -0.41
N ALA A 81 -7.86 -13.95 -1.20
CA ALA A 81 -9.16 -13.89 -1.91
C ALA A 81 -9.43 -12.43 -2.38
N SER A 82 -9.84 -12.11 -3.62
CA SER A 82 -10.92 -12.70 -4.41
C SER A 82 -10.94 -12.17 -5.87
N ALA A 83 -11.33 -13.04 -6.82
CA ALA A 83 -12.00 -12.81 -8.13
C ALA A 83 -11.44 -11.76 -9.13
N THR A 84 -11.41 -11.92 -10.47
CA THR A 84 -12.07 -12.82 -11.46
C THR A 84 -11.31 -12.68 -12.82
N ALA A 85 -11.47 -13.42 -13.94
CA ALA A 85 -12.37 -14.50 -14.39
C ALA A 85 -11.75 -15.28 -15.60
N ALA A 86 -12.48 -16.31 -16.08
CA ALA A 86 -12.51 -16.87 -17.45
C ALA A 86 -11.29 -17.67 -18.01
N GLY A 87 -11.52 -18.96 -18.30
CA GLY A 87 -10.64 -19.83 -19.09
C GLY A 87 -10.93 -21.33 -18.91
N VAL A 88 -11.61 -21.95 -19.89
CA VAL A 88 -11.84 -23.41 -20.04
C VAL A 88 -10.47 -24.08 -20.39
N THR A 89 -10.11 -25.31 -19.99
CA THR A 89 -10.68 -26.61 -20.45
C THR A 89 -10.35 -27.78 -19.52
N GLU A 90 -11.20 -28.80 -19.56
CA GLU A 90 -10.99 -30.16 -19.01
C GLU A 90 -9.77 -30.85 -19.64
N GLU A 91 -9.00 -31.63 -18.88
CA GLU A 91 -8.49 -32.96 -19.29
C GLU A 91 -8.48 -33.87 -18.05
N ASN A 92 -8.71 -35.17 -18.25
CA ASN A 92 -8.97 -36.19 -17.23
C ASN A 92 -7.88 -37.28 -17.29
N GLU A 93 -7.72 -38.06 -16.21
CA GLU A 93 -6.78 -39.20 -16.09
C GLU A 93 -5.28 -38.76 -16.06
N GLU A 94 -4.35 -39.45 -15.39
CA GLU A 94 -4.35 -40.78 -14.77
C GLU A 94 -3.82 -40.76 -13.32
N ILE A 95 -4.26 -41.71 -12.50
CA ILE A 95 -3.57 -42.10 -11.26
C ILE A 95 -2.76 -43.38 -11.54
N PRO A 96 -1.42 -43.32 -11.64
CA PRO A 96 -0.59 -44.51 -11.53
C PRO A 96 -0.30 -44.78 -10.04
N ALA A 97 -1.14 -45.62 -9.43
CA ALA A 97 -0.65 -46.43 -8.32
C ALA A 97 0.38 -47.44 -8.86
N LEU A 98 1.43 -47.77 -8.09
CA LEU A 98 2.05 -49.10 -7.97
C LEU A 98 3.39 -49.05 -7.20
N LEU A 99 3.49 -49.89 -6.15
CA LEU A 99 4.69 -50.64 -5.70
C LEU A 99 5.90 -49.85 -5.16
N LYS A 100 6.53 -50.23 -4.03
CA LYS A 100 6.49 -51.48 -3.23
C LYS A 100 6.58 -51.18 -1.74
#